data_AF-A0A7V2QLF6-F1
#
_entry.id   AF-A0A7V2QLF6-F1
#
_cell.length_a   1.000
_cell.length_b   1.000
_cell.length_c   1.000
_cell.angle_alpha   90.00
_cell.angle_beta   90.00
_cell.angle_gamma   90.00
#
_symmetry.space_group_name_H-M   'P 1'
#
loop_
_entity.id
_entity.type
_entity.pdbx_description
1 polymer ?
#
loop_
_entity_poly.entity_id
_entity_poly.type
_entity_poly.pdbx_seq_one_letter_code
_entity_poly.pdbx_strand_id
1 'polypeptide(L)' 'MNDESAKTRQERREQKLNKKRERIPKHGKNLAKVYLDAVLKRLRRK' A
#
# COMPACT_ATOMS: atom_id res chain seq x y z
N MET A 1 -26.48 5.90 -14.65
CA MET A 1 -26.91 5.68 -13.26
C MET A 1 -25.70 5.22 -12.47
N ASN A 2 -25.39 5.83 -11.32
CA ASN A 2 -24.20 5.51 -10.53
C ASN A 2 -24.41 4.18 -9.79
N ASP A 3 -23.92 3.08 -10.37
CA ASP A 3 -23.99 1.71 -9.83
C ASP A 3 -23.19 1.48 -8.52
N GLU A 4 -22.60 2.52 -7.92
CA GLU A 4 -21.99 2.40 -6.60
C GLU A 4 -23.02 2.32 -5.46
N SER A 5 -24.25 2.82 -5.68
CA SER A 5 -25.31 2.80 -4.67
C SER A 5 -25.93 1.41 -4.46
N ALA A 6 -25.79 0.49 -5.41
CA ALA A 6 -26.36 -0.85 -5.38
C ALA A 6 -25.53 -1.89 -4.61
N LYS A 7 -24.31 -1.54 -4.17
CA LYS A 7 -23.43 -2.49 -3.46
C LYS A 7 -23.86 -2.69 -2.02
N THR A 8 -24.02 -3.95 -1.64
CA THR A 8 -24.31 -4.35 -0.27
C THR A 8 -23.18 -3.90 0.68
N ARG A 9 -23.48 -3.76 1.97
CA ARG A 9 -22.46 -3.39 2.98
C ARG A 9 -21.28 -4.37 3.00
N GLN A 10 -21.53 -5.64 2.68
CA GLN A 10 -20.52 -6.71 2.66
C GLN A 10 -19.57 -6.56 1.47
N GLU A 11 -20.09 -6.36 0.26
CA GLU A 11 -19.27 -6.11 -0.93
C GLU A 11 -18.39 -4.88 -0.78
N ARG A 12 -18.90 -3.80 -0.16
CA ARG A 12 -18.09 -2.61 0.14
C ARG A 12 -16.96 -2.90 1.12
N ARG A 13 -17.16 -3.81 2.08
CA ARG A 13 -16.10 -4.25 3.01
C ARG A 13 -15.05 -5.10 2.31
N GLU A 14 -15.47 -6.05 1.47
CA GLU A 14 -14.55 -6.89 0.70
C GLU A 14 -13.71 -6.08 -0.29
N GLN A 15 -14.33 -5.14 -1.01
CA GLN A 15 -13.60 -4.23 -1.90
C GLN A 15 -12.56 -3.39 -1.15
N LYS A 16 -12.88 -2.92 0.06
CA LYS A 16 -11.91 -2.22 0.92
C LYS A 16 -10.79 -3.15 1.39
N LEU A 17 -11.09 -4.39 1.73
CA LEU A 17 -10.10 -5.37 2.18
C LEU A 17 -9.13 -5.75 1.05
N ASN A 18 -9.65 -6.00 -0.16
CA ASN A 18 -8.85 -6.33 -1.32
C ASN A 18 -7.94 -5.17 -1.73
N LYS A 19 -8.47 -3.94 -1.78
CA LYS A 19 -7.64 -2.72 -1.99
C LYS A 19 -6.55 -2.54 -0.95
N LYS A 20 -6.79 -2.91 0.32
CA LYS A 20 -5.76 -2.89 1.36
C LYS A 20 -4.68 -3.96 1.10
N ARG A 21 -5.09 -5.19 0.76
CA ARG A 21 -4.17 -6.31 0.45
C ARG A 21 -3.29 -6.03 -0.77
N GLU A 22 -3.83 -5.40 -1.81
CA GLU A 22 -3.08 -5.00 -3.01
C GLU A 22 -2.02 -3.94 -2.72
N ARG A 23 -2.30 -3.03 -1.78
CA ARG A 23 -1.34 -1.98 -1.36
C ARG A 23 -0.23 -2.52 -0.45
N ILE A 24 -0.40 -3.71 0.13
CA ILE A 24 0.65 -4.34 0.92
C ILE A 24 1.72 -4.85 -0.05
N PRO A 25 2.97 -4.40 0.07
CA PRO A 25 4.06 -4.96 -0.71
C PRO A 25 4.17 -6.46 -0.40
N LYS A 26 3.91 -7.32 -1.39
CA LYS A 26 3.96 -8.78 -1.24
C LYS A 26 5.37 -9.28 -0.95
N HIS A 27 6.37 -8.56 -1.42
CA HIS A 27 7.77 -8.79 -1.13
C HIS A 27 8.22 -7.67 -0.20
N GLY A 28 9.01 -8.01 0.84
CA GLY A 28 9.50 -7.06 1.83
C GLY A 28 10.27 -5.89 1.20
N LYS A 29 10.79 -4.96 2.03
CA LYS A 29 11.61 -3.85 1.53
C LYS A 29 12.70 -4.42 0.61
N ASN A 30 12.63 -4.09 -0.68
CA ASN A 30 13.67 -4.43 -1.65
C ASN A 30 15.01 -3.95 -1.08
N LEU A 31 16.05 -4.79 -1.19
CA LEU A 31 17.42 -4.48 -0.77
C LEU A 31 17.84 -3.08 -1.23
N ALA A 32 17.50 -2.70 -2.48
CA ALA A 32 17.76 -1.37 -3.03
C ALA A 32 17.11 -0.24 -2.21
N LYS A 33 15.88 -0.43 -1.71
CA LYS A 33 15.16 0.56 -0.90
C LYS A 33 15.77 0.69 0.50
N VAL A 34 16.27 -0.40 1.07
CA VAL A 34 17.00 -0.39 2.36
C VAL A 34 18.31 0.37 2.24
N TYR A 35 19.10 0.11 1.19
CA TYR A 35 20.34 0.83 0.94
C TYR A 35 20.09 2.31 0.65
N LEU A 36 19.07 2.65 -0.15
CA LEU A 36 18.70 4.03 -0.43
C LEU A 36 18.32 4.80 0.85
N ASP A 37 17.49 4.22 1.72
CA ASP A 37 17.14 4.81 3.03
C ASP A 37 18.38 5.04 3.90
N ALA A 38 19.33 4.10 3.91
CA ALA A 38 20.56 4.20 4.67
C ALA A 38 21.46 5.34 4.17
N VAL A 39 21.61 5.48 2.85
CA VAL A 39 22.37 6.58 2.23
C VAL A 39 21.70 7.92 2.54
N LEU A 40 20.39 8.05 2.35
CA LEU A 40 19.65 9.28 2.65
C LEU A 40 19.73 9.70 4.12
N LYS A 41 19.65 8.74 5.06
CA LYS A 41 19.88 9.00 6.49
C LYS A 41 21.28 9.50 6.79
N ARG A 42 22.29 8.96 6.10
CA ARG A 42 23.69 9.39 6.26
C ARG A 42 23.90 10.80 5.72
N LEU A 43 23.31 11.12 4.56
CA LEU A 43 23.38 12.44 3.95
C LEU A 43 22.69 13.52 4.79
N ARG A 44 21.52 13.22 5.37
CA ARG A 44 20.77 14.15 6.25
C ARG A 44 21.43 14.42 7.61
N ARG A 45 22.41 13.61 8.01
CA ARG A 45 23.16 13.78 9.27
C ARG A 45 24.40 14.66 9.11
N LYS A 46 24.78 15.00 7.88
CA LYS A 46 25.78 16.02 7.58
C LYS A 46 25.07 17.35 7.35
#